data_AF-A0A661AYX5-F1
#
_entry.id   AF-A0A661AYX5-F1
#
_cell.length_a   1.000
_cell.length_b   1.000
_cell.length_c   1.000
_cell.angle_alpha   90.00
_cell.angle_beta   90.00
_cell.angle_gamma   90.00
#
_symmetry.space_group_name_H-M   'P 1'
#
loop_
_entity.id
_entity.type
_entity.pdbx_description
1 polymer ?
#
loop_
_entity_poly.entity_id
_entity_poly.type
_entity_poly.pdbx_seq_one_letter_code
_entity_poly.pdbx_strand_id
1 'polypeptide(L)'
;MKKFIWISLLWAFIGLAFCGVSKIPTDDTQTSPMHAYSFVWQKATYDQWIRTGEIDPELGAEYGELPIIWLASESDRGAFVYPDTIPGWYDFTSDWLSSFDIDDISKAYSISVPGGHSISLITSTILDDIGQSISWESAYYGTVFQYFLEDNVDTWVDFITDSATTSFHWNTRLIIIPAFEVSGSDGGEYIREIASRFPSLGDALRNALENGATIYAEGNGGYLLEAYGIIPSGTVDLTDVIDGSPPSMQASVEVADNEHPLAFVSLSNSIYTVSGPTLSDGYRTILRFGDDVWDPTDAGKPAAIEISGDDALGGKILLISGMPTAGVIQGEDEYQWLWTANAIYSAFCHKLLYYRSVHTPVVLPESISVAPFAIPADDSITFDVTVHIRNLWNTPVNDITLNEYKSGYLYYVDCPTGPAPSISENTLTWTFSSLAPAATQTITYRLRTPDESDTLTETIDDYLSGGKFLRPSTGTAYYTDSDGNNDMEYRYDLWTIVLFQAHIIADADLNWKNILGEYYQPFKIFMTCENKERTSALNTKYVQYIPIDVPIYWVDDEVIPIIRTPGGRFVDVLRGTA
;
A
#
# COMPACT_ATOMS: atom_id res chain seq x y z
N MET A 1 -55.35 21.04 12.94
CA MET A 1 -54.17 21.10 12.05
C MET A 1 -52.97 20.51 12.79
N LYS A 2 -52.86 19.18 12.77
CA LYS A 2 -51.75 18.37 13.27
C LYS A 2 -51.70 17.20 12.30
N LYS A 3 -50.78 17.18 11.32
CA LYS A 3 -50.42 16.01 10.48
C LYS A 3 -49.43 16.30 9.32
N PHE A 4 -48.49 17.24 9.44
CA PHE A 4 -47.58 17.53 8.31
C PHE A 4 -46.11 17.84 8.66
N ILE A 5 -45.61 17.39 9.81
CA ILE A 5 -44.19 17.60 10.19
C ILE A 5 -43.56 16.32 10.78
N TRP A 6 -43.85 15.16 10.17
CA TRP A 6 -43.24 13.89 10.57
C TRP A 6 -42.73 13.06 9.37
N ILE A 7 -42.71 13.64 8.17
CA ILE A 7 -42.17 12.97 6.97
C ILE A 7 -40.80 13.54 6.60
N SER A 8 -40.52 14.82 6.87
CA SER A 8 -39.21 15.44 6.57
C SER A 8 -38.10 15.12 7.57
N LEU A 9 -38.42 14.58 8.75
CA LEU A 9 -37.44 14.14 9.76
C LEU A 9 -37.12 12.64 9.70
N LEU A 10 -37.86 11.86 8.89
CA LEU A 10 -37.51 10.48 8.58
C LEU A 10 -36.55 10.36 7.38
N TRP A 11 -36.34 11.44 6.62
CA TRP A 11 -35.28 11.53 5.60
C TRP A 11 -33.90 11.83 6.20
N ALA A 12 -33.82 12.10 7.51
CA ALA A 12 -32.55 12.33 8.22
C ALA A 12 -32.02 11.06 8.94
N PHE A 13 -32.64 9.89 8.73
CA PHE A 13 -32.25 8.63 9.37
C PHE A 13 -32.20 7.42 8.44
N ILE A 14 -32.24 7.62 7.11
CA ILE A 14 -31.89 6.61 6.11
C ILE A 14 -31.18 7.32 4.95
N GLY A 15 -29.95 7.77 5.15
CA GLY A 15 -28.92 7.14 4.34
C GLY A 15 -28.53 5.91 5.18
N LEU A 16 -28.56 4.65 4.74
CA LEU A 16 -28.11 4.18 3.44
C LEU A 16 -27.17 5.21 2.83
N ALA A 17 -26.11 5.55 3.59
CA ALA A 17 -24.85 5.82 2.94
C ALA A 17 -24.65 4.61 2.04
N PHE A 18 -24.80 4.80 0.73
CA PHE A 18 -24.53 3.74 -0.21
C PHE A 18 -23.02 3.56 -0.14
N CYS A 19 -22.56 2.72 0.79
CA CYS A 19 -21.22 2.15 0.74
C CYS A 19 -21.05 1.65 -0.69
N GLY A 20 -20.06 2.21 -1.36
CA GLY A 20 -19.82 1.98 -2.77
C GLY A 20 -18.32 1.95 -3.02
N VAL A 21 -17.98 1.57 -4.24
CA VAL A 21 -16.59 1.42 -4.65
C VAL A 21 -16.36 2.14 -5.96
N SER A 22 -15.12 2.55 -6.21
CA SER A 22 -14.72 3.00 -7.53
C SER A 22 -14.18 1.82 -8.32
N LYS A 23 -14.84 1.47 -9.42
CA LYS A 23 -14.35 0.51 -10.39
C LYS A 23 -13.47 1.21 -11.41
N ILE A 24 -12.29 0.67 -11.65
CA ILE A 24 -11.32 1.17 -12.64
C ILE A 24 -11.18 0.09 -13.73
N PRO A 25 -11.81 0.26 -14.90
CA PRO A 25 -11.68 -0.70 -15.98
C PRO A 25 -10.25 -0.76 -16.52
N THR A 26 -9.87 -1.92 -17.05
CA THR A 26 -8.61 -2.18 -17.77
C THR A 26 -8.87 -2.64 -19.21
N ASP A 27 -10.12 -2.49 -19.67
CA ASP A 27 -10.57 -2.79 -21.02
C ASP A 27 -10.46 -1.60 -21.97
N ASP A 28 -11.04 -1.73 -23.17
CA ASP A 28 -11.09 -0.69 -24.19
C ASP A 28 -11.90 0.56 -23.78
N THR A 29 -12.60 0.51 -22.64
CA THR A 29 -13.26 1.68 -22.05
C THR A 29 -12.29 2.57 -21.26
N GLN A 30 -11.10 2.06 -20.93
CA GLN A 30 -10.10 2.81 -20.17
C GLN A 30 -9.40 3.86 -21.04
N THR A 31 -9.56 5.13 -20.69
CA THR A 31 -8.97 6.26 -21.40
C THR A 31 -7.48 6.48 -21.12
N SER A 32 -6.99 6.05 -19.96
CA SER A 32 -5.57 6.16 -19.59
C SER A 32 -5.13 4.97 -18.73
N PRO A 33 -4.80 3.82 -19.36
CA PRO A 33 -4.41 2.62 -18.63
C PRO A 33 -3.16 2.84 -17.77
N MET A 34 -2.21 3.63 -18.26
CA MET A 34 -0.97 3.94 -17.54
C MET A 34 -1.23 4.64 -16.20
N HIS A 35 -2.06 5.70 -16.19
CA HIS A 35 -2.42 6.40 -14.95
C HIS A 35 -3.30 5.54 -14.03
N ALA A 36 -4.16 4.70 -14.59
CA ALA A 36 -4.95 3.75 -13.80
C ALA A 36 -4.06 2.76 -13.04
N TYR A 37 -3.08 2.13 -13.72
CA TYR A 37 -2.12 1.25 -13.07
C TYR A 37 -1.29 2.03 -12.04
N SER A 38 -0.78 3.23 -12.38
CA SER A 38 0.00 4.00 -11.41
C SER A 38 -0.78 4.35 -10.15
N PHE A 39 -2.05 4.75 -10.28
CA PHE A 39 -2.93 4.95 -9.13
C PHE A 39 -3.00 3.70 -8.25
N VAL A 40 -3.20 2.53 -8.87
CA VAL A 40 -3.27 1.27 -8.12
C VAL A 40 -1.94 0.99 -7.40
N TRP A 41 -0.80 1.19 -8.07
CA TRP A 41 0.51 0.99 -7.46
C TRP A 41 0.68 1.89 -6.23
N GLN A 42 0.38 3.18 -6.36
CA GLN A 42 0.50 4.16 -5.27
C GLN A 42 -0.39 3.80 -4.06
N LYS A 43 -1.63 3.39 -4.32
CA LYS A 43 -2.54 2.95 -3.27
C LYS A 43 -2.12 1.63 -2.64
N ALA A 44 -1.59 0.68 -3.42
CA ALA A 44 -1.06 -0.56 -2.89
C ALA A 44 0.23 -0.40 -2.08
N THR A 45 0.90 0.76 -2.14
CA THR A 45 2.23 0.99 -1.55
C THR A 45 2.30 2.04 -0.44
N TYR A 46 1.70 3.23 -0.63
CA TYR A 46 1.92 4.40 0.23
C TYR A 46 0.66 4.97 0.87
N ASP A 47 -0.49 4.79 0.23
CA ASP A 47 -1.71 5.55 0.57
C ASP A 47 -2.90 4.62 0.82
N GLN A 48 -2.67 3.62 1.69
CA GLN A 48 -3.71 2.72 2.14
C GLN A 48 -4.58 3.34 3.24
N TRP A 49 -4.30 4.54 3.75
CA TRP A 49 -4.98 5.05 4.94
C TRP A 49 -5.96 6.19 4.66
N ILE A 50 -7.25 5.99 4.94
CA ILE A 50 -8.25 7.05 4.79
C ILE A 50 -8.31 7.99 6.00
N ARG A 51 -8.47 9.29 5.68
CA ARG A 51 -9.06 10.29 6.57
C ARG A 51 -10.43 10.72 6.01
N THR A 52 -11.48 10.01 6.44
CA THR A 52 -12.91 10.18 6.08
C THR A 52 -13.26 9.98 4.59
N GLY A 53 -14.37 9.30 4.27
CA GLY A 53 -14.80 9.00 2.88
C GLY A 53 -16.10 8.19 2.83
N GLU A 54 -16.60 7.87 1.63
CA GLU A 54 -17.74 6.96 1.42
C GLU A 54 -17.20 5.53 1.26
N ILE A 55 -16.71 4.95 2.36
CA ILE A 55 -15.97 3.68 2.31
C ILE A 55 -16.92 2.48 2.32
N ASP A 56 -16.58 1.45 1.56
CA ASP A 56 -17.16 0.12 1.72
C ASP A 56 -16.53 -0.64 2.91
N PRO A 57 -17.30 -0.92 3.98
CA PRO A 57 -16.79 -1.57 5.19
C PRO A 57 -16.43 -3.05 5.01
N GLU A 58 -16.85 -3.69 3.92
CA GLU A 58 -16.51 -5.09 3.63
C GLU A 58 -15.13 -5.23 2.98
N LEU A 59 -14.66 -4.17 2.33
CA LEU A 59 -13.39 -4.14 1.63
C LEU A 59 -12.34 -3.26 2.31
N GLY A 60 -12.75 -2.29 3.11
CA GLY A 60 -11.87 -1.40 3.84
C GLY A 60 -12.51 -0.94 5.14
N ALA A 61 -11.89 0.04 5.80
CA ALA A 61 -12.44 0.58 7.03
C ALA A 61 -12.13 2.07 7.18
N GLU A 62 -13.06 2.80 7.79
CA GLU A 62 -12.77 4.15 8.28
C GLU A 62 -11.63 4.09 9.29
N TYR A 63 -10.68 5.02 9.15
CA TYR A 63 -9.48 5.08 9.99
C TYR A 63 -8.62 3.82 9.94
N GLY A 64 -8.70 3.10 8.83
CA GLY A 64 -7.95 1.88 8.57
C GLY A 64 -7.39 1.82 7.17
N GLU A 65 -6.94 0.63 6.81
CA GLU A 65 -6.34 0.31 5.53
C GLU A 65 -7.40 0.11 4.45
N LEU A 66 -7.08 0.55 3.24
CA LEU A 66 -7.85 0.41 2.02
C LEU A 66 -7.07 -0.44 1.00
N PRO A 67 -7.30 -1.74 0.99
CA PRO A 67 -6.74 -2.60 -0.05
C PRO A 67 -7.41 -2.31 -1.40
N ILE A 68 -6.67 -2.49 -2.49
CA ILE A 68 -7.24 -2.54 -3.83
C ILE A 68 -7.51 -3.99 -4.18
N ILE A 69 -8.69 -4.25 -4.75
CA ILE A 69 -9.10 -5.55 -5.24
C ILE A 69 -8.94 -5.60 -6.77
N TRP A 70 -8.48 -6.72 -7.30
CA TRP A 70 -8.40 -7.00 -8.74
C TRP A 70 -9.33 -8.15 -9.09
N LEU A 71 -10.36 -7.89 -9.89
CA LEU A 71 -11.41 -8.86 -10.18
C LEU A 71 -10.88 -9.94 -11.14
N ALA A 72 -11.03 -11.21 -10.75
CA ALA A 72 -10.56 -12.36 -11.54
C ALA A 72 -11.69 -13.15 -12.22
N SER A 73 -12.93 -12.71 -12.04
CA SER A 73 -14.13 -13.43 -12.49
C SER A 73 -15.20 -12.46 -13.00
N GLU A 74 -16.27 -13.03 -13.55
CA GLU A 74 -17.44 -12.31 -14.05
C GLU A 74 -17.15 -11.33 -15.22
N SER A 75 -18.10 -10.45 -15.52
CA SER A 75 -18.03 -9.51 -16.64
C SER A 75 -17.01 -8.39 -16.44
N ASP A 76 -16.65 -8.08 -15.19
CA ASP A 76 -15.71 -7.02 -14.83
C ASP A 76 -14.28 -7.55 -14.59
N ARG A 77 -13.99 -8.76 -15.05
CA ARG A 77 -12.66 -9.37 -14.91
C ARG A 77 -11.56 -8.47 -15.47
N GLY A 78 -10.49 -8.33 -14.71
CA GLY A 78 -9.37 -7.46 -15.00
C GLY A 78 -9.56 -6.04 -14.46
N ALA A 79 -10.76 -5.62 -14.07
CA ALA A 79 -10.97 -4.30 -13.47
C ALA A 79 -10.44 -4.26 -12.03
N PHE A 80 -9.91 -3.10 -11.63
CA PHE A 80 -9.58 -2.83 -10.23
C PHE A 80 -10.80 -2.25 -9.51
N VAL A 81 -10.88 -2.53 -8.21
CA VAL A 81 -11.91 -2.00 -7.31
C VAL A 81 -11.21 -1.34 -6.13
N TYR A 82 -11.43 -0.04 -5.99
CA TYR A 82 -10.96 0.77 -4.86
C TYR A 82 -12.14 1.05 -3.92
N PRO A 83 -12.03 0.75 -2.61
CA PRO A 83 -13.15 0.74 -1.68
C PRO A 83 -13.63 2.14 -1.22
N ASP A 84 -13.31 3.19 -1.98
CA ASP A 84 -13.75 4.56 -1.74
C ASP A 84 -13.88 5.32 -3.07
N THR A 85 -14.36 6.56 -3.02
CA THR A 85 -14.49 7.47 -4.15
C THR A 85 -13.13 7.88 -4.71
N ILE A 86 -12.99 7.83 -6.03
CA ILE A 86 -11.85 8.42 -6.75
C ILE A 86 -12.23 9.85 -7.17
N PRO A 87 -11.48 10.88 -6.72
CA PRO A 87 -11.72 12.24 -7.16
C PRO A 87 -11.64 12.41 -8.68
N GLY A 88 -12.58 13.17 -9.27
CA GLY A 88 -12.63 13.38 -10.72
C GLY A 88 -11.49 14.21 -11.34
N TRP A 89 -10.44 14.54 -10.59
CA TRP A 89 -9.23 15.17 -11.11
C TRP A 89 -8.16 14.16 -11.56
N TYR A 90 -8.32 12.88 -11.22
CA TYR A 90 -7.49 11.82 -11.79
C TYR A 90 -7.79 11.65 -13.28
N ASP A 91 -6.73 11.51 -14.08
CA ASP A 91 -6.81 11.43 -15.54
C ASP A 91 -6.86 9.98 -16.02
N PHE A 92 -7.89 9.26 -15.59
CA PHE A 92 -8.27 7.91 -16.06
C PHE A 92 -9.77 7.67 -15.82
N THR A 93 -10.35 6.70 -16.53
CA THR A 93 -11.76 6.35 -16.40
C THR A 93 -11.99 5.54 -15.13
N SER A 94 -12.98 5.93 -14.33
CA SER A 94 -13.48 5.17 -13.19
C SER A 94 -14.98 5.39 -13.01
N ASP A 95 -15.68 4.37 -12.51
CA ASP A 95 -17.12 4.39 -12.28
C ASP A 95 -17.42 4.18 -10.80
N TRP A 96 -18.29 5.03 -10.24
CA TRP A 96 -18.81 4.82 -8.89
C TRP A 96 -19.92 3.77 -8.89
N LEU A 97 -19.72 2.69 -8.15
CA LEU A 97 -20.67 1.61 -7.96
C LEU A 97 -21.30 1.70 -6.57
N SER A 98 -22.50 2.25 -6.49
CA SER A 98 -23.25 2.41 -5.24
C SER A 98 -23.85 1.12 -4.64
N SER A 99 -23.59 -0.03 -5.25
CA SER A 99 -24.18 -1.32 -4.88
C SER A 99 -23.27 -2.50 -5.22
N PHE A 100 -21.96 -2.31 -5.02
CA PHE A 100 -21.01 -3.40 -5.14
C PHE A 100 -21.17 -4.36 -3.94
N ASP A 101 -21.07 -5.66 -4.20
CA ASP A 101 -21.12 -6.70 -3.17
C ASP A 101 -20.00 -7.69 -3.47
N ILE A 102 -19.06 -7.84 -2.53
CA ILE A 102 -17.93 -8.75 -2.70
C ILE A 102 -18.36 -10.22 -2.60
N ASP A 103 -19.53 -10.53 -2.04
CA ASP A 103 -20.09 -11.88 -2.01
C ASP A 103 -20.62 -12.32 -3.39
N ASP A 104 -20.94 -11.37 -4.29
CA ASP A 104 -21.33 -11.65 -5.68
C ASP A 104 -20.12 -11.93 -6.60
N ILE A 105 -18.89 -11.68 -6.13
CA ILE A 105 -17.66 -11.93 -6.88
C ILE A 105 -17.07 -13.28 -6.48
N SER A 106 -16.95 -14.20 -7.45
CA SER A 106 -16.51 -15.57 -7.17
C SER A 106 -15.00 -15.70 -6.95
N LYS A 107 -14.19 -14.86 -7.59
CA LYS A 107 -12.73 -14.80 -7.49
C LYS A 107 -12.22 -13.37 -7.64
N ALA A 108 -11.36 -12.95 -6.73
CA ALA A 108 -10.62 -11.69 -6.81
C ALA A 108 -9.28 -11.76 -6.06
N TYR A 109 -8.38 -10.83 -6.36
CA TYR A 109 -7.10 -10.69 -5.66
C TYR A 109 -7.07 -9.42 -4.83
N SER A 110 -6.46 -9.45 -3.65
CA SER A 110 -6.03 -8.27 -2.90
C SER A 110 -4.64 -7.87 -3.40
N ILE A 111 -4.41 -6.60 -3.70
CA ILE A 111 -3.09 -6.10 -4.07
C ILE A 111 -2.44 -5.46 -2.84
N SER A 112 -1.23 -5.91 -2.50
CA SER A 112 -0.40 -5.29 -1.46
C SER A 112 1.07 -5.37 -1.80
N VAL A 113 1.80 -4.26 -1.62
CA VAL A 113 3.25 -4.21 -1.85
C VAL A 113 3.95 -3.96 -0.51
N PRO A 114 4.92 -4.80 -0.09
CA PRO A 114 5.58 -4.74 1.22
C PRO A 114 6.61 -3.59 1.34
N GLY A 115 6.35 -2.42 0.74
CA GLY A 115 7.28 -1.29 0.80
C GLY A 115 8.47 -1.43 -0.16
N GLY A 116 9.50 -0.59 0.03
CA GLY A 116 10.63 -0.47 -0.88
C GLY A 116 11.46 -1.76 -1.01
N HIS A 117 12.27 -1.83 -2.08
CA HIS A 117 13.11 -2.99 -2.42
C HIS A 117 12.30 -4.29 -2.61
N SER A 118 11.09 -4.18 -3.17
CA SER A 118 10.16 -5.30 -3.36
C SER A 118 10.34 -6.02 -4.70
N ILE A 119 11.02 -5.38 -5.66
CA ILE A 119 11.35 -5.91 -6.99
C ILE A 119 12.87 -6.00 -7.11
N SER A 120 13.38 -7.11 -7.61
CA SER A 120 14.79 -7.27 -7.98
C SER A 120 14.90 -7.56 -9.48
N LEU A 121 15.70 -6.80 -10.23
CA LEU A 121 15.98 -7.04 -11.64
C LEU A 121 17.41 -7.55 -11.83
N ILE A 122 17.56 -8.74 -12.41
CA ILE A 122 18.87 -9.35 -12.64
C ILE A 122 19.61 -8.66 -13.79
N THR A 123 20.90 -8.38 -13.57
CA THR A 123 21.83 -7.89 -14.59
C THR A 123 23.10 -8.73 -14.55
N SER A 124 23.85 -8.75 -15.65
CA SER A 124 25.08 -9.55 -15.73
C SER A 124 26.35 -8.71 -15.88
N THR A 125 27.39 -9.12 -15.15
CA THR A 125 28.78 -8.67 -15.33
C THR A 125 29.47 -9.28 -16.55
N ILE A 126 28.90 -10.33 -17.14
CA ILE A 126 29.42 -10.94 -18.36
C ILE A 126 29.12 -10.00 -19.53
N LEU A 127 30.12 -9.86 -20.40
CA LEU A 127 30.04 -9.01 -21.59
C LEU A 127 30.11 -9.88 -22.84
N ASP A 128 29.44 -9.42 -23.89
CA ASP A 128 29.55 -10.00 -25.22
C ASP A 128 30.92 -9.70 -25.88
N ASP A 129 31.11 -10.21 -27.11
CA ASP A 129 32.35 -10.05 -27.87
C ASP A 129 32.69 -8.59 -28.23
N ILE A 130 31.71 -7.67 -28.16
CA ILE A 130 31.90 -6.23 -28.42
C ILE A 130 31.93 -5.38 -27.14
N GLY A 131 31.87 -6.02 -25.96
CA GLY A 131 31.98 -5.38 -24.65
C GLY A 131 30.68 -4.81 -24.08
N GLN A 132 29.52 -5.21 -24.60
CA GLN A 132 28.20 -4.84 -24.06
C GLN A 132 27.73 -5.88 -23.04
N SER A 133 26.87 -5.48 -22.10
CA SER A 133 26.31 -6.43 -21.13
C SER A 133 25.39 -7.41 -21.84
N ILE A 134 25.52 -8.70 -21.51
CA ILE A 134 24.68 -9.75 -22.10
C ILE A 134 23.21 -9.65 -21.65
N SER A 135 22.90 -8.96 -20.53
CA SER A 135 21.52 -8.74 -20.07
C SER A 135 20.91 -7.49 -20.74
N TRP A 136 20.90 -7.45 -22.07
CA TRP A 136 20.53 -6.27 -22.86
C TRP A 136 19.09 -5.78 -22.59
N GLU A 137 18.15 -6.71 -22.31
CA GLU A 137 16.74 -6.36 -22.10
C GLU A 137 16.53 -5.59 -20.79
N SER A 138 17.43 -5.73 -19.80
CA SER A 138 17.33 -5.02 -18.51
C SER A 138 17.17 -3.49 -18.66
N ALA A 139 17.69 -2.90 -19.74
CA ALA A 139 17.55 -1.47 -20.02
C ALA A 139 16.10 -1.07 -20.35
N TYR A 140 15.29 -1.96 -20.93
CA TYR A 140 13.91 -1.69 -21.34
C TYR A 140 12.94 -1.71 -20.15
N TYR A 141 13.24 -2.49 -19.11
CA TYR A 141 12.48 -2.48 -17.86
C TYR A 141 12.45 -1.09 -17.21
N GLY A 142 13.51 -0.30 -17.35
CA GLY A 142 13.52 1.09 -16.87
C GLY A 142 12.40 1.94 -17.48
N THR A 143 12.04 1.71 -18.74
CA THR A 143 10.92 2.40 -19.40
C THR A 143 9.57 1.89 -18.88
N VAL A 144 9.39 0.58 -18.75
CA VAL A 144 8.14 0.00 -18.23
C VAL A 144 7.89 0.42 -16.78
N PHE A 145 8.92 0.44 -15.94
CA PHE A 145 8.81 0.93 -14.56
C PHE A 145 8.34 2.38 -14.50
N GLN A 146 8.84 3.25 -15.40
CA GLN A 146 8.40 4.65 -15.43
C GLN A 146 6.92 4.84 -15.79
N TYR A 147 6.28 3.86 -16.45
CA TYR A 147 4.87 3.96 -16.81
C TYR A 147 3.94 3.90 -15.60
N PHE A 148 4.19 3.01 -14.63
CA PHE A 148 3.26 2.82 -13.52
C PHE A 148 3.89 2.94 -12.12
N LEU A 149 5.21 2.85 -11.98
CA LEU A 149 5.87 3.09 -10.68
C LEU A 149 6.11 4.58 -10.39
N GLU A 150 5.86 5.48 -11.37
CA GLU A 150 6.07 6.93 -11.28
C GLU A 150 7.48 7.33 -10.76
N ASP A 151 7.65 8.55 -10.24
CA ASP A 151 8.86 8.97 -9.54
C ASP A 151 9.11 7.99 -8.37
N ASN A 152 10.36 7.53 -8.20
CA ASN A 152 10.86 6.59 -7.17
C ASN A 152 11.04 5.11 -7.58
N VAL A 153 11.31 4.80 -8.85
CA VAL A 153 11.75 3.45 -9.27
C VAL A 153 12.87 2.91 -8.36
N ASP A 154 13.87 3.73 -8.05
CA ASP A 154 15.01 3.38 -7.17
C ASP A 154 14.62 3.03 -5.72
N THR A 155 13.39 3.36 -5.30
CA THR A 155 12.87 2.96 -3.98
C THR A 155 12.31 1.54 -4.01
N TRP A 156 11.81 1.08 -5.17
CA TRP A 156 11.09 -0.18 -5.31
C TRP A 156 11.93 -1.28 -5.92
N VAL A 157 12.81 -0.91 -6.85
CA VAL A 157 13.55 -1.83 -7.72
C VAL A 157 15.03 -1.82 -7.36
N ASP A 158 15.55 -3.00 -7.01
CA ASP A 158 16.98 -3.24 -6.89
C ASP A 158 17.53 -3.88 -8.17
N PHE A 159 18.56 -3.27 -8.77
CA PHE A 159 19.33 -3.88 -9.85
C PHE A 159 20.38 -4.80 -9.25
N ILE A 160 20.16 -6.11 -9.35
CA ILE A 160 21.03 -7.13 -8.78
C ILE A 160 21.96 -7.64 -9.87
N THR A 161 23.23 -7.24 -9.79
CA THR A 161 24.25 -7.75 -10.71
C THR A 161 24.81 -9.07 -10.21
N ASP A 162 24.90 -10.06 -11.09
CA ASP A 162 25.50 -11.36 -10.77
C ASP A 162 26.89 -11.22 -10.14
N SER A 163 27.12 -11.98 -9.06
CA SER A 163 28.37 -11.91 -8.33
C SER A 163 28.66 -13.19 -7.55
N ALA A 164 29.85 -13.26 -6.96
CA ALA A 164 30.24 -14.39 -6.10
C ALA A 164 29.41 -14.49 -4.81
N THR A 165 28.72 -13.42 -4.40
CA THR A 165 27.88 -13.36 -3.20
C THR A 165 26.61 -12.59 -3.52
N THR A 166 25.64 -13.27 -4.13
CA THR A 166 24.35 -12.65 -4.46
C THR A 166 23.34 -12.90 -3.34
N SER A 167 22.57 -11.87 -2.99
CA SER A 167 21.47 -11.96 -2.03
C SER A 167 20.40 -10.94 -2.38
N PHE A 168 19.14 -11.26 -2.13
CA PHE A 168 18.02 -10.36 -2.31
C PHE A 168 17.67 -9.65 -0.99
N HIS A 169 17.10 -8.45 -1.10
CA HIS A 169 16.55 -7.77 0.07
C HIS A 169 15.37 -8.58 0.63
N TRP A 170 15.16 -8.57 1.95
CA TRP A 170 14.13 -9.38 2.61
C TRP A 170 12.68 -9.01 2.21
N ASN A 171 12.49 -7.80 1.66
CA ASN A 171 11.21 -7.36 1.08
C ASN A 171 10.95 -7.88 -0.33
N THR A 172 11.95 -8.47 -0.99
CA THR A 172 11.82 -8.90 -2.39
C THR A 172 10.70 -9.92 -2.51
N ARG A 173 9.67 -9.59 -3.31
CA ARG A 173 8.57 -10.50 -3.67
C ARG A 173 8.58 -10.85 -5.15
N LEU A 174 9.23 -10.04 -5.97
CA LEU A 174 9.38 -10.27 -7.39
C LEU A 174 10.86 -10.23 -7.78
N ILE A 175 11.32 -11.25 -8.50
CA ILE A 175 12.62 -11.28 -9.15
C ILE A 175 12.40 -11.38 -10.65
N ILE A 176 12.98 -10.46 -11.40
CA ILE A 176 12.86 -10.38 -12.86
C ILE A 176 14.16 -10.86 -13.48
N ILE A 177 14.06 -11.84 -14.37
CA ILE A 177 15.16 -12.35 -15.19
C ILE A 177 14.91 -11.88 -16.63
N PRO A 178 15.66 -10.88 -17.12
CA PRO A 178 15.50 -10.42 -18.49
C PRO A 178 16.03 -11.46 -19.48
N ALA A 179 15.70 -11.28 -20.75
CA ALA A 179 16.36 -11.94 -21.86
C ALA A 179 17.84 -11.56 -21.94
N PHE A 180 18.64 -12.52 -22.37
CA PHE A 180 20.08 -12.41 -22.54
C PHE A 180 20.48 -12.47 -24.02
N GLU A 181 21.67 -11.99 -24.32
CA GLU A 181 22.28 -12.09 -25.65
C GLU A 181 22.39 -13.55 -26.08
N VAL A 182 21.98 -13.84 -27.31
CA VAL A 182 21.99 -15.17 -27.89
C VAL A 182 23.40 -15.51 -28.35
N SER A 183 24.00 -16.55 -27.76
CA SER A 183 25.34 -17.01 -28.14
C SER A 183 25.49 -18.53 -28.08
N GLY A 184 26.43 -19.06 -28.86
CA GLY A 184 26.66 -20.49 -29.04
C GLY A 184 25.74 -21.15 -30.06
N SER A 185 25.76 -22.48 -30.12
CA SER A 185 25.02 -23.26 -31.12
C SER A 185 23.51 -23.35 -30.89
N ASP A 186 23.07 -23.08 -29.66
CA ASP A 186 21.69 -23.16 -29.18
C ASP A 186 21.25 -21.87 -28.48
N GLY A 187 22.05 -20.79 -28.55
CA GLY A 187 21.72 -19.51 -27.91
C GLY A 187 21.91 -19.43 -26.39
N GLY A 188 22.31 -20.51 -25.72
CA GLY A 188 22.39 -20.58 -24.25
C GLY A 188 23.80 -20.45 -23.65
N GLU A 189 24.84 -20.15 -24.43
CA GLU A 189 26.24 -20.20 -23.96
C GLU A 189 26.51 -19.24 -22.80
N TYR A 190 26.11 -17.97 -22.94
CA TYR A 190 26.31 -16.97 -21.90
C TYR A 190 25.50 -17.27 -20.62
N ILE A 191 24.28 -17.79 -20.75
CA ILE A 191 23.43 -18.15 -19.60
C ILE A 191 24.09 -19.29 -18.80
N ARG A 192 24.67 -20.28 -19.48
CA ARG A 192 25.45 -21.34 -18.82
C ARG A 192 26.72 -20.80 -18.18
N GLU A 193 27.36 -19.78 -18.78
CA GLU A 193 28.49 -19.10 -18.14
C GLU A 193 28.06 -18.44 -16.83
N ILE A 194 26.96 -17.67 -16.80
CA ILE A 194 26.39 -17.07 -15.58
C ILE A 194 26.22 -18.16 -14.51
N ALA A 195 25.52 -19.25 -14.85
CA ALA A 195 25.23 -20.31 -13.90
C ALA A 195 26.50 -20.99 -13.34
N SER A 196 27.50 -21.20 -14.20
CA SER A 196 28.78 -21.81 -13.81
C SER A 196 29.66 -20.90 -12.96
N ARG A 197 29.66 -19.60 -13.25
CA ARG A 197 30.55 -18.60 -12.63
C ARG A 197 29.97 -18.03 -11.34
N PHE A 198 28.64 -17.95 -11.26
CA PHE A 198 27.91 -17.35 -10.14
C PHE A 198 26.89 -18.32 -9.54
N PRO A 199 27.33 -19.46 -8.96
CA PRO A 199 26.41 -20.42 -8.34
C PRO A 199 25.60 -19.82 -7.19
N SER A 200 26.13 -18.80 -6.50
CA SER A 200 25.43 -18.13 -5.39
C SER A 200 24.12 -17.45 -5.80
N LEU A 201 23.98 -17.03 -7.07
CA LEU A 201 22.72 -16.49 -7.58
C LEU A 201 21.66 -17.60 -7.63
N GLY A 202 22.01 -18.82 -8.05
CA GLY A 202 21.11 -19.97 -8.02
C GLY A 202 20.61 -20.29 -6.61
N ASP A 203 21.50 -20.26 -5.62
CA ASP A 203 21.13 -20.44 -4.20
C ASP A 203 20.19 -19.33 -3.71
N ALA A 204 20.45 -18.07 -4.09
CA ALA A 204 19.60 -16.93 -3.73
C ALA A 204 18.20 -17.03 -4.37
N LEU A 205 18.11 -17.45 -5.64
CA LEU A 205 16.84 -17.65 -6.34
C LEU A 205 16.00 -18.75 -5.68
N ARG A 206 16.62 -19.87 -5.31
CA ARG A 206 15.94 -20.95 -4.56
C ARG A 206 15.42 -20.46 -3.22
N ASN A 207 16.26 -19.76 -2.46
CA ASN A 207 15.85 -19.22 -1.16
C ASN A 207 14.68 -18.23 -1.29
N ALA A 208 14.66 -17.40 -2.33
CA ALA A 208 13.54 -16.48 -2.58
C ALA A 208 12.24 -17.24 -2.86
N LEU A 209 12.28 -18.27 -3.73
CA LEU A 209 11.13 -19.12 -4.01
C LEU A 209 10.62 -19.86 -2.76
N GLU A 210 11.52 -20.43 -1.96
CA GLU A 210 11.18 -21.08 -0.67
C GLU A 210 10.47 -20.14 0.31
N ASN A 211 10.71 -18.82 0.19
CA ASN A 211 10.06 -17.77 0.97
C ASN A 211 8.82 -17.16 0.27
N GLY A 212 8.32 -17.79 -0.80
CA GLY A 212 7.10 -17.39 -1.49
C GLY A 212 7.26 -16.29 -2.53
N ALA A 213 8.49 -15.99 -2.97
CA ALA A 213 8.69 -14.99 -4.02
C ALA A 213 8.21 -15.51 -5.39
N THR A 214 7.95 -14.56 -6.29
CA THR A 214 7.68 -14.81 -7.70
C THR A 214 8.94 -14.53 -8.52
N ILE A 215 9.29 -15.44 -9.42
CA ILE A 215 10.27 -15.19 -10.48
C ILE A 215 9.52 -14.96 -11.79
N TYR A 216 9.80 -13.86 -12.45
CA TYR A 216 9.29 -13.54 -13.78
C TYR A 216 10.44 -13.54 -14.78
N ALA A 217 10.32 -14.28 -15.88
CA ALA A 217 11.35 -14.33 -16.91
C ALA A 217 10.77 -14.17 -18.31
N GLU A 218 11.45 -13.36 -19.13
CA GLU A 218 11.14 -13.13 -20.54
C GLU A 218 12.19 -13.77 -21.46
N GLY A 219 11.76 -14.20 -22.65
CA GLY A 219 12.62 -14.77 -23.67
C GLY A 219 13.44 -15.98 -23.20
N ASN A 220 14.71 -16.02 -23.61
CA ASN A 220 15.66 -17.04 -23.18
C ASN A 220 16.07 -16.91 -21.69
N GLY A 221 15.66 -15.87 -20.97
CA GLY A 221 15.97 -15.65 -19.56
C GLY A 221 15.51 -16.79 -18.66
N GLY A 222 14.38 -17.43 -18.99
CA GLY A 222 13.86 -18.59 -18.27
C GLY A 222 14.84 -19.77 -18.20
N TYR A 223 15.72 -19.91 -19.20
CA TYR A 223 16.73 -20.97 -19.23
C TYR A 223 17.78 -20.84 -18.12
N LEU A 224 17.93 -19.66 -17.51
CA LEU A 224 18.81 -19.48 -16.34
C LEU A 224 18.36 -20.38 -15.18
N LEU A 225 17.04 -20.57 -15.01
CA LEU A 225 16.48 -21.44 -13.98
C LEU A 225 16.79 -22.91 -14.26
N GLU A 226 16.75 -23.34 -15.52
CA GLU A 226 17.21 -24.68 -15.92
C GLU A 226 18.71 -24.88 -15.69
N ALA A 227 19.52 -23.88 -16.04
CA ALA A 227 20.97 -23.93 -15.88
C ALA A 227 21.39 -24.07 -14.40
N TYR A 228 20.63 -23.50 -13.47
CA TYR A 228 20.79 -23.72 -12.03
C TYR A 228 20.10 -25.00 -11.51
N GLY A 229 19.36 -25.72 -12.36
CA GLY A 229 18.58 -26.90 -12.01
C GLY A 229 17.40 -26.61 -11.08
N ILE A 230 16.86 -25.39 -11.11
CA ILE A 230 15.69 -24.98 -10.32
C ILE A 230 14.43 -25.58 -10.93
N ILE A 231 14.32 -25.56 -12.26
CA ILE A 231 13.26 -26.22 -13.02
C ILE A 231 13.86 -27.37 -13.85
N PRO A 232 13.05 -28.38 -14.24
CA PRO A 232 13.52 -29.52 -15.03
C PRO A 232 14.04 -29.12 -16.42
N SER A 233 15.01 -29.88 -16.92
CA SER A 233 15.54 -29.67 -18.27
C SER A 233 14.47 -29.89 -19.34
N GLY A 234 14.41 -28.99 -20.33
CA GLY A 234 13.42 -29.04 -21.42
C GLY A 234 12.11 -28.32 -21.09
N THR A 235 12.06 -27.55 -20.00
CA THR A 235 10.99 -26.59 -19.72
C THR A 235 11.07 -25.37 -20.66
N VAL A 236 12.27 -24.97 -21.05
CA VAL A 236 12.65 -23.87 -21.93
C VAL A 236 13.56 -24.45 -23.02
N ASP A 237 13.02 -24.67 -24.21
CA ASP A 237 13.76 -25.19 -25.35
C ASP A 237 14.32 -24.04 -26.20
N LEU A 238 15.64 -23.81 -26.11
CA LEU A 238 16.33 -22.79 -26.89
C LEU A 238 16.60 -23.22 -28.35
N THR A 239 16.41 -24.50 -28.68
CA THR A 239 16.65 -25.03 -30.04
C THR A 239 15.42 -24.96 -30.92
N ASP A 240 14.23 -24.88 -30.30
CA ASP A 240 12.94 -24.68 -30.96
C ASP A 240 12.44 -23.26 -30.68
N VAL A 241 12.75 -22.34 -31.58
CA VAL A 241 12.48 -20.91 -31.42
C VAL A 241 11.24 -20.47 -32.18
N ILE A 242 10.54 -19.49 -31.61
CA ILE A 242 9.33 -18.89 -32.15
C ILE A 242 9.61 -17.40 -32.39
N ASP A 243 9.31 -16.96 -33.60
CA ASP A 243 9.48 -15.58 -34.05
C ASP A 243 8.13 -14.96 -34.41
N GLY A 244 7.99 -13.67 -34.11
CA GLY A 244 6.87 -12.90 -34.62
C GLY A 244 7.04 -12.58 -36.12
N SER A 245 5.95 -12.26 -36.79
CA SER A 245 5.97 -11.94 -38.22
C SER A 245 6.63 -10.57 -38.47
N PRO A 246 7.66 -10.45 -39.35
CA PRO A 246 8.18 -9.18 -39.82
C PRO A 246 7.12 -8.34 -40.56
N PRO A 247 7.23 -7.00 -40.52
CA PRO A 247 8.35 -6.24 -39.95
C PRO A 247 8.26 -5.99 -38.44
N SER A 248 7.09 -6.19 -37.81
CA SER A 248 6.86 -5.84 -36.40
C SER A 248 7.41 -6.85 -35.40
N MET A 249 7.74 -8.06 -35.86
CA MET A 249 8.20 -9.19 -35.02
C MET A 249 7.23 -9.49 -33.87
N GLN A 250 5.93 -9.33 -34.13
CA GLN A 250 4.86 -9.66 -33.19
C GLN A 250 4.28 -11.03 -33.51
N ALA A 251 4.16 -11.85 -32.48
CA ALA A 251 3.44 -13.11 -32.52
C ALA A 251 2.09 -12.92 -31.81
N SER A 252 1.00 -13.26 -32.49
CA SER A 252 -0.33 -13.28 -31.86
C SER A 252 -0.37 -14.28 -30.71
N VAL A 253 -1.15 -13.95 -29.68
CA VAL A 253 -1.38 -14.83 -28.53
C VAL A 253 -2.86 -14.96 -28.22
N GLU A 254 -3.22 -16.14 -27.72
CA GLU A 254 -4.55 -16.49 -27.25
C GLU A 254 -4.52 -16.83 -25.76
N VAL A 255 -5.53 -16.37 -25.03
CA VAL A 255 -5.68 -16.65 -23.60
C VAL A 255 -6.17 -18.08 -23.40
N ALA A 256 -5.32 -18.91 -22.79
CA ALA A 256 -5.65 -20.28 -22.38
C ALA A 256 -6.20 -20.35 -20.95
N ASP A 257 -5.69 -19.50 -20.05
CA ASP A 257 -6.21 -19.30 -18.71
C ASP A 257 -6.63 -17.86 -18.51
N ASN A 258 -7.94 -17.62 -18.44
CA ASN A 258 -8.50 -16.29 -18.31
C ASN A 258 -8.65 -15.82 -16.87
N GLU A 259 -8.28 -16.62 -15.86
CA GLU A 259 -8.35 -16.23 -14.45
C GLU A 259 -6.99 -15.77 -13.90
N HIS A 260 -5.91 -16.04 -14.62
CA HIS A 260 -4.56 -15.62 -14.24
C HIS A 260 -4.33 -14.12 -14.53
N PRO A 261 -3.74 -13.33 -13.60
CA PRO A 261 -3.58 -11.89 -13.79
C PRO A 261 -2.85 -11.46 -15.06
N LEU A 262 -1.84 -12.24 -15.49
CA LEU A 262 -1.15 -12.01 -16.77
C LEU A 262 -2.13 -11.91 -17.96
N ALA A 263 -3.24 -12.66 -17.94
CA ALA A 263 -4.23 -12.68 -19.01
C ALA A 263 -5.27 -11.54 -18.94
N PHE A 264 -5.21 -10.66 -17.93
CA PHE A 264 -6.07 -9.49 -17.83
C PHE A 264 -5.60 -8.36 -18.75
N VAL A 265 -5.28 -8.71 -20.00
CA VAL A 265 -4.87 -7.80 -21.06
C VAL A 265 -5.89 -7.87 -22.17
N SER A 266 -6.50 -6.73 -22.46
CA SER A 266 -7.57 -6.57 -23.46
C SER A 266 -7.14 -5.66 -24.62
N LEU A 267 -6.13 -4.81 -24.38
CA LEU A 267 -5.64 -3.78 -25.30
C LEU A 267 -4.48 -4.26 -26.17
N SER A 268 -3.88 -5.41 -25.83
CA SER A 268 -2.84 -6.08 -26.61
C SER A 268 -3.22 -7.54 -26.81
N ASN A 269 -2.95 -8.07 -28.00
CA ASN A 269 -3.23 -9.46 -28.38
C ASN A 269 -2.01 -10.15 -29.00
N SER A 270 -0.82 -9.57 -28.82
CA SER A 270 0.43 -10.08 -29.36
C SER A 270 1.57 -9.84 -28.36
N ILE A 271 2.63 -10.63 -28.50
CA ILE A 271 3.88 -10.43 -27.77
C ILE A 271 5.01 -10.27 -28.78
N TYR A 272 5.94 -9.38 -28.50
CA TYR A 272 7.16 -9.22 -29.29
C TYR A 272 8.05 -10.46 -29.09
N THR A 273 8.50 -11.06 -30.18
CA THR A 273 9.25 -12.32 -30.16
C THR A 273 10.34 -12.31 -31.23
N VAL A 274 11.59 -12.42 -30.76
CA VAL A 274 12.78 -12.64 -31.60
C VAL A 274 13.60 -13.73 -30.92
N SER A 275 13.69 -14.90 -31.53
CA SER A 275 14.29 -16.11 -30.96
C SER A 275 13.67 -16.49 -29.61
N GLY A 276 12.35 -16.36 -29.47
CA GLY A 276 11.63 -16.75 -28.25
C GLY A 276 11.67 -18.27 -28.06
N PRO A 277 12.09 -18.82 -26.92
CA PRO A 277 12.18 -20.27 -26.75
C PRO A 277 10.80 -20.90 -26.62
N THR A 278 10.64 -22.13 -27.12
CA THR A 278 9.42 -22.90 -26.85
C THR A 278 9.38 -23.30 -25.37
N LEU A 279 8.20 -23.20 -24.76
CA LEU A 279 7.97 -23.57 -23.36
C LEU A 279 7.26 -24.93 -23.26
N SER A 280 7.52 -25.67 -22.18
CA SER A 280 6.88 -26.95 -21.91
C SER A 280 5.37 -26.82 -21.71
N ASP A 281 4.61 -27.72 -22.33
CA ASP A 281 3.15 -27.85 -22.16
C ASP A 281 2.76 -28.65 -20.90
N GLY A 282 3.75 -29.04 -20.08
CA GLY A 282 3.56 -29.82 -18.85
C GLY A 282 3.10 -29.00 -17.64
N TYR A 283 3.06 -27.68 -17.77
CA TYR A 283 2.70 -26.75 -16.69
C TYR A 283 1.43 -25.96 -17.03
N ARG A 284 0.96 -25.12 -16.09
CA ARG A 284 -0.23 -24.29 -16.29
C ARG A 284 0.04 -23.29 -17.40
N THR A 285 -0.56 -23.53 -18.57
CA THR A 285 -0.44 -22.63 -19.72
C THR A 285 -1.42 -21.47 -19.59
N ILE A 286 -0.89 -20.24 -19.57
CA ILE A 286 -1.69 -19.02 -19.47
C ILE A 286 -2.01 -18.48 -20.86
N LEU A 287 -1.00 -18.43 -21.73
CA LEU A 287 -1.11 -17.96 -23.10
C LEU A 287 -0.60 -19.03 -24.06
N ARG A 288 -1.22 -19.11 -25.23
CA ARG A 288 -0.72 -19.89 -26.38
C ARG A 288 -0.45 -18.97 -27.55
N PHE A 289 0.50 -19.32 -28.40
CA PHE A 289 0.68 -18.63 -29.66
C PHE A 289 -0.54 -18.86 -30.57
N GLY A 290 -1.02 -17.80 -31.22
CA GLY A 290 -2.13 -17.83 -32.16
C GLY A 290 -1.69 -18.18 -33.59
N ASP A 291 -2.61 -17.98 -34.53
CA ASP A 291 -2.40 -18.31 -35.95
C ASP A 291 -1.45 -17.35 -36.69
N ASP A 292 -1.26 -16.12 -36.18
CA ASP A 292 -0.35 -15.11 -36.76
C ASP A 292 1.00 -15.16 -36.04
N VAL A 293 1.84 -16.08 -36.52
CA VAL A 293 3.24 -16.32 -36.13
C VAL A 293 4.06 -16.56 -37.40
N TRP A 294 5.39 -16.35 -37.33
CA TRP A 294 6.23 -16.48 -38.52
C TRP A 294 6.22 -17.89 -39.13
N ASP A 295 6.32 -18.92 -38.30
CA ASP A 295 6.10 -20.31 -38.71
C ASP A 295 4.72 -20.79 -38.21
N PRO A 296 3.75 -21.04 -39.11
CA PRO A 296 2.41 -21.50 -38.74
C PRO A 296 2.38 -22.82 -37.95
N THR A 297 3.47 -23.58 -37.91
CA THR A 297 3.57 -24.79 -37.08
C THR A 297 3.78 -24.50 -35.59
N ASP A 298 4.10 -23.26 -35.24
CA ASP A 298 4.23 -22.80 -33.85
C ASP A 298 2.88 -22.43 -33.20
N ALA A 299 1.83 -22.29 -34.00
CA ALA A 299 0.48 -22.01 -33.51
C ALA A 299 0.04 -23.08 -32.48
N GLY A 300 -0.49 -22.61 -31.35
CA GLY A 300 -0.93 -23.43 -30.23
C GLY A 300 0.16 -23.81 -29.23
N LYS A 301 1.45 -23.56 -29.52
CA LYS A 301 2.53 -23.74 -28.53
C LYS A 301 2.35 -22.79 -27.34
N PRO A 302 2.79 -23.16 -26.12
CA PRO A 302 2.70 -22.26 -24.96
C PRO A 302 3.55 -21.01 -25.16
N ALA A 303 2.91 -19.84 -25.00
CA ALA A 303 3.56 -18.53 -25.04
C ALA A 303 3.88 -17.99 -23.64
N ALA A 304 3.08 -18.37 -22.64
CA ALA A 304 3.35 -18.10 -21.24
C ALA A 304 2.86 -19.24 -20.35
N ILE A 305 3.68 -19.63 -19.37
CA ILE A 305 3.35 -20.69 -18.40
C ILE A 305 3.65 -20.23 -16.97
N GLU A 306 2.88 -20.76 -16.02
CA GLU A 306 3.13 -20.67 -14.58
C GLU A 306 3.55 -22.03 -14.03
N ILE A 307 4.59 -22.03 -13.20
CA ILE A 307 5.01 -23.15 -12.36
C ILE A 307 4.80 -22.72 -10.91
N SER A 308 4.10 -23.54 -10.14
CA SER A 308 3.69 -23.23 -8.77
C SER A 308 3.88 -24.43 -7.84
N GLY A 309 3.72 -24.21 -6.53
CA GLY A 309 3.80 -25.29 -5.55
C GLY A 309 5.19 -25.92 -5.43
N ASP A 310 5.24 -27.23 -5.20
CA ASP A 310 6.51 -27.95 -5.00
C ASP A 310 7.47 -27.82 -6.19
N ASP A 311 6.94 -27.72 -7.42
CA ASP A 311 7.74 -27.55 -8.65
C ASP A 311 8.39 -26.16 -8.75
N ALA A 312 7.89 -25.19 -7.97
CA ALA A 312 8.46 -23.85 -7.80
C ALA A 312 8.95 -23.62 -6.36
N LEU A 313 9.25 -24.68 -5.60
CA LEU A 313 9.76 -24.63 -4.23
C LEU A 313 8.85 -23.85 -3.25
N GLY A 314 7.55 -23.78 -3.52
CA GLY A 314 6.57 -23.02 -2.75
C GLY A 314 6.41 -21.55 -3.19
N GLY A 315 7.20 -21.09 -4.17
CA GLY A 315 7.01 -19.79 -4.82
C GLY A 315 6.22 -19.91 -6.13
N LYS A 316 6.35 -18.89 -6.98
CA LYS A 316 5.78 -18.87 -8.34
C LYS A 316 6.87 -18.59 -9.36
N ILE A 317 6.83 -19.26 -10.51
CA ILE A 317 7.69 -18.96 -11.66
C ILE A 317 6.80 -18.71 -12.87
N LEU A 318 6.86 -17.49 -13.41
CA LEU A 318 6.16 -17.07 -14.60
C LEU A 318 7.17 -16.94 -15.75
N LEU A 319 7.02 -17.79 -16.77
CA LEU A 319 7.87 -17.77 -17.95
C LEU A 319 7.07 -17.27 -19.15
N ILE A 320 7.60 -16.28 -19.87
CA ILE A 320 7.05 -15.79 -21.13
C ILE A 320 8.09 -16.03 -22.23
N SER A 321 7.67 -16.69 -23.31
CA SER A 321 8.52 -17.00 -24.46
C SER A 321 8.95 -15.74 -25.22
N GLY A 322 8.07 -14.74 -25.27
CA GLY A 322 8.37 -13.42 -25.82
C GLY A 322 9.05 -12.47 -24.86
N MET A 323 9.26 -11.26 -25.36
CA MET A 323 9.92 -10.13 -24.70
C MET A 323 9.02 -8.89 -24.78
N PRO A 324 7.81 -8.92 -24.17
CA PRO A 324 6.89 -7.78 -24.23
C PRO A 324 7.51 -6.48 -23.70
N THR A 325 8.46 -6.56 -22.77
CA THR A 325 9.17 -5.39 -22.25
C THR A 325 9.98 -4.68 -23.34
N ALA A 326 10.70 -5.43 -24.17
CA ALA A 326 11.38 -4.88 -25.34
C ALA A 326 10.40 -4.43 -26.44
N GLY A 327 9.27 -5.14 -26.57
CA GLY A 327 8.20 -4.88 -27.53
C GLY A 327 7.59 -3.48 -27.45
N VAL A 328 7.61 -2.85 -26.27
CA VAL A 328 7.16 -1.46 -26.07
C VAL A 328 7.88 -0.47 -26.99
N ILE A 329 9.17 -0.70 -27.24
CA ILE A 329 10.01 0.20 -28.05
C ILE A 329 10.25 -0.38 -29.44
N GLN A 330 10.40 -1.70 -29.54
CA GLN A 330 10.79 -2.39 -30.78
C GLN A 330 9.58 -2.80 -31.63
N GLY A 331 8.41 -2.99 -31.03
CA GLY A 331 7.19 -3.41 -31.70
C GLY A 331 6.29 -2.26 -32.15
N GLU A 332 5.16 -2.60 -32.77
CA GLU A 332 4.13 -1.64 -33.21
C GLU A 332 2.96 -1.48 -32.22
N ASP A 333 2.89 -2.36 -31.21
CA ASP A 333 1.82 -2.39 -30.21
C ASP A 333 2.26 -1.64 -28.96
N GLU A 334 1.72 -0.43 -28.79
CA GLU A 334 2.04 0.44 -27.66
C GLU A 334 1.54 -0.10 -26.31
N TYR A 335 0.70 -1.14 -26.29
CA TYR A 335 0.16 -1.74 -25.08
C TYR A 335 0.90 -3.01 -24.62
N GLN A 336 2.02 -3.38 -25.27
CA GLN A 336 2.84 -4.53 -24.85
C GLN A 336 3.30 -4.45 -23.39
N TRP A 337 3.48 -3.24 -22.84
CA TRP A 337 3.85 -3.04 -21.44
C TRP A 337 2.82 -3.61 -20.45
N LEU A 338 1.56 -3.81 -20.85
CA LEU A 338 0.53 -4.40 -20.00
C LEU A 338 0.82 -5.86 -19.64
N TRP A 339 1.46 -6.62 -20.53
CA TRP A 339 1.88 -7.99 -20.21
C TRP A 339 2.90 -7.97 -19.05
N THR A 340 3.91 -7.12 -19.17
CA THR A 340 4.93 -6.94 -18.13
C THR A 340 4.34 -6.36 -16.85
N ALA A 341 3.46 -5.35 -16.93
CA ALA A 341 2.80 -4.78 -15.77
C ALA A 341 1.93 -5.82 -15.05
N ASN A 342 1.12 -6.60 -15.79
CA ASN A 342 0.31 -7.65 -15.18
C ASN A 342 1.15 -8.76 -14.57
N ALA A 343 2.28 -9.14 -15.19
CA ALA A 343 3.24 -10.04 -14.59
C ALA A 343 3.79 -9.49 -13.26
N ILE A 344 4.18 -8.21 -13.23
CA ILE A 344 4.68 -7.54 -12.03
C ILE A 344 3.61 -7.52 -10.94
N TYR A 345 2.39 -7.09 -11.26
CA TYR A 345 1.29 -7.05 -10.31
C TYR A 345 0.91 -8.44 -9.77
N SER A 346 0.98 -9.48 -10.60
CA SER A 346 0.66 -10.86 -10.18
C SER A 346 1.52 -11.36 -9.01
N ALA A 347 2.73 -10.81 -8.83
CA ALA A 347 3.61 -11.11 -7.71
C ALA A 347 3.16 -10.49 -6.38
N PHE A 348 2.29 -9.48 -6.46
CA PHE A 348 1.74 -8.72 -5.33
C PHE A 348 0.23 -8.95 -5.14
N CYS A 349 -0.31 -9.95 -5.85
CA CYS A 349 -1.71 -10.36 -5.79
C CYS A 349 -1.90 -11.52 -4.83
N HIS A 350 -2.78 -11.32 -3.85
CA HIS A 350 -3.06 -12.25 -2.78
C HIS A 350 -4.50 -12.76 -2.89
N LYS A 351 -4.70 -14.05 -2.67
CA LYS A 351 -6.05 -14.66 -2.59
C LYS A 351 -6.71 -14.42 -1.23
N LEU A 352 -5.92 -13.99 -0.24
CA LEU A 352 -6.42 -13.48 1.03
C LEU A 352 -6.58 -11.95 0.92
N LEU A 353 -7.67 -11.43 1.47
CA LEU A 353 -7.83 -10.03 1.78
C LEU A 353 -7.50 -9.83 3.26
N TYR A 354 -6.47 -9.05 3.55
CA TYR A 354 -6.07 -8.71 4.91
C TYR A 354 -5.99 -7.19 5.09
N TYR A 355 -6.82 -6.62 5.96
CA TYR A 355 -6.81 -5.19 6.28
C TYR A 355 -7.13 -4.92 7.75
N ARG A 356 -6.77 -3.72 8.20
CA ARG A 356 -6.81 -3.35 9.62
C ARG A 356 -7.42 -1.98 9.83
N SER A 357 -7.94 -1.74 11.03
CA SER A 357 -8.45 -0.44 11.44
C SER A 357 -8.17 -0.16 12.91
N VAL A 358 -8.18 1.12 13.27
CA VAL A 358 -8.03 1.57 14.66
C VAL A 358 -9.25 2.38 15.07
N HIS A 359 -9.73 2.13 16.29
CA HIS A 359 -10.79 2.91 16.89
C HIS A 359 -10.45 3.28 18.32
N THR A 360 -10.47 4.56 18.62
CA THR A 360 -10.11 5.11 19.93
C THR A 360 -11.33 5.69 20.63
N PRO A 361 -11.41 5.58 21.97
CA PRO A 361 -12.52 6.12 22.74
C PRO A 361 -12.41 7.63 22.97
N VAL A 362 -11.42 8.30 22.37
CA VAL A 362 -11.12 9.71 22.60
C VAL A 362 -12.22 10.57 21.97
N VAL A 363 -12.76 11.51 22.74
CA VAL A 363 -13.74 12.48 22.26
C VAL A 363 -13.11 13.86 22.26
N LEU A 364 -12.97 14.46 21.07
CA LEU A 364 -12.50 15.84 20.90
C LEU A 364 -13.70 16.76 20.64
N PRO A 365 -14.05 17.70 21.56
CA PRO A 365 -15.24 18.54 21.44
C PRO A 365 -15.29 19.40 20.17
N GLU A 366 -14.12 19.74 19.59
CA GLU A 366 -14.01 20.63 18.43
C GLU A 366 -13.65 19.91 17.12
N SER A 367 -13.39 18.60 17.14
CA SER A 367 -12.99 17.84 15.94
C SER A 367 -13.51 16.40 15.98
N ILE A 368 -14.65 16.18 15.34
CA ILE A 368 -15.22 14.83 15.17
C ILE A 368 -14.42 13.97 14.16
N SER A 369 -13.67 14.60 13.26
CA SER A 369 -12.95 13.89 12.20
C SER A 369 -11.62 13.28 12.65
N VAL A 370 -10.97 13.85 13.67
CA VAL A 370 -9.68 13.36 14.22
C VAL A 370 -9.87 12.49 15.46
N ALA A 371 -11.00 12.65 16.16
CA ALA A 371 -11.29 11.95 17.42
C ALA A 371 -11.13 10.41 17.35
N PRO A 372 -11.63 9.68 16.32
CA PRO A 372 -11.72 8.21 16.36
C PRO A 372 -10.39 7.45 16.20
N PHE A 373 -9.29 8.14 15.88
CA PHE A 373 -7.95 7.54 15.76
C PHE A 373 -6.89 8.33 16.54
N ALA A 374 -7.33 9.27 17.38
CA ALA A 374 -6.44 10.01 18.27
C ALA A 374 -6.24 9.25 19.57
N ILE A 375 -5.01 9.22 20.08
CA ILE A 375 -4.65 8.59 21.36
C ILE A 375 -3.86 9.59 22.22
N PRO A 376 -4.13 9.72 23.53
CA PRO A 376 -3.26 10.52 24.39
C PRO A 376 -1.95 9.79 24.64
N ALA A 377 -0.85 10.55 24.66
CA ALA A 377 0.50 10.00 24.88
C ALA A 377 0.58 9.20 26.19
N ASP A 378 0.01 9.71 27.27
CA ASP A 378 0.38 9.35 28.65
C ASP A 378 -0.82 9.23 29.62
N ASP A 379 -2.03 9.01 29.10
CA ASP A 379 -3.27 8.92 29.90
C ASP A 379 -3.80 7.48 30.05
N SER A 380 -2.95 6.47 29.80
CA SER A 380 -3.31 5.05 29.94
C SER A 380 -4.61 4.66 29.21
N ILE A 381 -4.85 5.20 28.02
CA ILE A 381 -6.06 4.94 27.25
C ILE A 381 -5.95 3.62 26.51
N THR A 382 -6.99 2.80 26.66
CA THR A 382 -7.16 1.55 25.90
C THR A 382 -7.96 1.83 24.63
N PHE A 383 -7.53 1.28 23.50
CA PHE A 383 -8.18 1.44 22.21
C PHE A 383 -8.17 0.13 21.42
N ASP A 384 -9.06 0.04 20.44
CA ASP A 384 -9.28 -1.18 19.64
C ASP A 384 -8.46 -1.11 18.35
N VAL A 385 -7.78 -2.22 18.03
CA VAL A 385 -7.26 -2.52 16.70
C VAL A 385 -8.03 -3.71 16.16
N THR A 386 -8.65 -3.55 15.00
CA THR A 386 -9.44 -4.61 14.35
C THR A 386 -8.72 -5.09 13.10
N VAL A 387 -8.60 -6.40 12.99
CA VAL A 387 -8.07 -7.13 11.84
C VAL A 387 -9.24 -7.83 11.16
N HIS A 388 -9.35 -7.65 9.85
CA HIS A 388 -10.26 -8.37 8.99
C HIS A 388 -9.47 -9.24 8.02
N ILE A 389 -9.83 -10.52 7.95
CA ILE A 389 -9.35 -11.42 6.91
C ILE A 389 -10.52 -12.03 6.14
N ARG A 390 -10.39 -12.13 4.83
CA ARG A 390 -11.38 -12.78 3.96
C ARG A 390 -10.69 -13.61 2.88
N ASN A 391 -11.21 -14.80 2.62
CA ASN A 391 -10.78 -15.59 1.46
C ASN A 391 -11.50 -15.07 0.20
N LEU A 392 -10.75 -14.52 -0.76
CA LEU A 392 -11.28 -13.96 -2.01
C LEU A 392 -11.41 -15.00 -3.13
N TRP A 393 -11.15 -16.28 -2.83
CA TRP A 393 -11.14 -17.36 -3.80
C TRP A 393 -12.25 -18.38 -3.53
N ASN A 394 -12.55 -19.17 -4.58
CA ASN A 394 -13.56 -20.23 -4.51
C ASN A 394 -13.01 -21.57 -3.96
N THR A 395 -11.75 -21.58 -3.51
CA THR A 395 -11.07 -22.70 -2.85
C THR A 395 -10.59 -22.29 -1.46
N PRO A 396 -10.46 -23.21 -0.49
CA PRO A 396 -9.89 -22.88 0.80
C PRO A 396 -8.47 -22.32 0.71
N VAL A 397 -8.16 -21.38 1.61
CA VAL A 397 -6.80 -20.94 1.92
C VAL A 397 -6.39 -21.61 3.23
N ASN A 398 -5.17 -22.16 3.30
CA ASN A 398 -4.73 -23.01 4.41
C ASN A 398 -3.54 -22.43 5.16
N ASP A 399 -3.27 -22.99 6.34
CA ASP A 399 -2.06 -22.73 7.14
C ASP A 399 -1.79 -21.24 7.40
N ILE A 400 -2.87 -20.49 7.65
CA ILE A 400 -2.82 -19.04 7.81
C ILE A 400 -2.15 -18.71 9.15
N THR A 401 -1.07 -17.95 9.10
CA THR A 401 -0.40 -17.36 10.26
C THR A 401 -0.44 -15.84 10.14
N LEU A 402 -1.15 -15.18 11.07
CA LEU A 402 -1.16 -13.72 11.17
C LEU A 402 -0.21 -13.28 12.26
N ASN A 403 0.70 -12.38 11.92
CA ASN A 403 1.59 -11.71 12.86
C ASN A 403 1.28 -10.21 12.87
N GLU A 404 0.88 -9.70 14.03
CA GLU A 404 0.80 -8.26 14.30
C GLU A 404 1.95 -7.84 15.21
N TYR A 405 2.78 -6.92 14.72
CA TYR A 405 3.91 -6.33 15.43
C TYR A 405 3.46 -5.00 16.03
N LYS A 406 3.02 -5.02 17.29
CA LYS A 406 2.61 -3.80 17.98
C LYS A 406 3.83 -2.89 18.24
N SER A 407 3.59 -1.58 18.32
CA SER A 407 4.63 -0.64 18.76
C SER A 407 5.17 -1.01 20.14
N GLY A 408 6.48 -0.83 20.33
CA GLY A 408 7.13 -0.97 21.63
C GLY A 408 6.63 0.05 22.65
N TYR A 409 6.03 1.15 22.20
CA TYR A 409 5.40 2.16 23.05
C TYR A 409 4.07 1.71 23.69
N LEU A 410 3.43 0.68 23.14
CA LEU A 410 2.07 0.30 23.51
C LEU A 410 2.04 -1.02 24.29
N TYR A 411 1.11 -1.14 25.21
CA TYR A 411 0.86 -2.38 25.96
C TYR A 411 -0.29 -3.17 25.35
N TYR A 412 -0.13 -4.48 25.21
CA TYR A 412 -1.26 -5.36 24.92
C TYR A 412 -2.16 -5.50 26.16
N VAL A 413 -3.48 -5.47 25.95
CA VAL A 413 -4.48 -5.59 27.02
C VAL A 413 -5.19 -6.94 26.94
N ASP A 414 -6.01 -7.13 25.90
CA ASP A 414 -6.81 -8.33 25.67
C ASP A 414 -7.24 -8.45 24.18
N CYS A 415 -7.97 -9.52 23.86
CA CYS A 415 -8.54 -9.78 22.55
C CYS A 415 -10.04 -10.08 22.71
N PRO A 416 -10.91 -9.04 22.69
CA PRO A 416 -12.34 -9.20 22.93
C PRO A 416 -13.10 -9.99 21.85
N THR A 417 -12.60 -9.97 20.60
CA THR A 417 -13.25 -10.64 19.47
C THR A 417 -12.23 -11.49 18.72
N GLY A 418 -12.59 -12.73 18.39
CA GLY A 418 -11.70 -13.69 17.73
C GLY A 418 -10.92 -14.57 18.72
N PRO A 419 -10.04 -15.45 18.23
CA PRO A 419 -9.16 -16.24 19.09
C PRO A 419 -8.12 -15.36 19.78
N ALA A 420 -7.70 -15.73 20.99
CA ALA A 420 -6.61 -15.06 21.67
C ALA A 420 -5.27 -15.35 20.96
N PRO A 421 -4.38 -14.35 20.79
CA PRO A 421 -3.07 -14.57 20.20
C PRO A 421 -2.13 -15.31 21.16
N SER A 422 -1.13 -15.99 20.60
CA SER A 422 0.11 -16.22 21.32
C SER A 422 0.96 -14.95 21.28
N ILE A 423 1.55 -14.58 22.41
CA ILE A 423 2.27 -13.30 22.56
C ILE A 423 3.73 -13.58 22.86
N SER A 424 4.61 -12.99 22.06
CA SER A 424 6.06 -12.99 22.29
C SER A 424 6.59 -11.58 22.07
N GLU A 425 7.02 -10.93 23.16
CA GLU A 425 7.47 -9.53 23.15
C GLU A 425 6.41 -8.58 22.53
N ASN A 426 6.72 -8.02 21.37
CA ASN A 426 5.84 -7.10 20.62
C ASN A 426 5.07 -7.79 19.50
N THR A 427 5.15 -9.11 19.38
CA THR A 427 4.47 -9.87 18.33
C THR A 427 3.26 -10.60 18.90
N LEU A 428 2.10 -10.35 18.29
CA LEU A 428 0.86 -11.09 18.48
C LEU A 428 0.68 -12.05 17.30
N THR A 429 0.56 -13.34 17.57
CA THR A 429 0.45 -14.37 16.53
C THR A 429 -0.86 -15.14 16.65
N TRP A 430 -1.56 -15.29 15.53
CA TRP A 430 -2.72 -16.17 15.37
C TRP A 430 -2.45 -17.20 14.30
N THR A 431 -2.94 -18.42 14.50
CA THR A 431 -2.88 -19.49 13.51
C THR A 431 -4.25 -20.06 13.22
N PHE A 432 -4.55 -20.24 11.94
CA PHE A 432 -5.79 -20.85 11.46
C PHE A 432 -5.43 -21.98 10.51
N SER A 433 -6.08 -23.14 10.69
CA SER A 433 -5.82 -24.28 9.80
C SER A 433 -6.31 -24.01 8.37
N SER A 434 -7.47 -23.38 8.24
CA SER A 434 -8.05 -23.03 6.94
C SER A 434 -9.12 -21.93 7.06
N LEU A 435 -9.33 -21.22 5.97
CA LEU A 435 -10.45 -20.31 5.75
C LEU A 435 -11.21 -20.79 4.51
N ALA A 436 -12.49 -21.13 4.69
CA ALA A 436 -13.35 -21.61 3.61
C ALA A 436 -13.53 -20.56 2.50
N PRO A 437 -13.95 -20.95 1.29
CA PRO A 437 -14.26 -20.01 0.23
C PRO A 437 -15.21 -18.89 0.68
N ALA A 438 -14.90 -17.64 0.32
CA ALA A 438 -15.64 -16.43 0.70
C ALA A 438 -15.80 -16.19 2.23
N ALA A 439 -15.18 -17.00 3.08
CA ALA A 439 -15.33 -16.85 4.52
C ALA A 439 -14.53 -15.65 5.03
N THR A 440 -15.13 -14.94 5.99
CA THR A 440 -14.52 -13.80 6.69
C THR A 440 -14.27 -14.14 8.15
N GLN A 441 -13.15 -13.67 8.69
CA GLN A 441 -12.84 -13.72 10.12
C GLN A 441 -12.42 -12.32 10.59
N THR A 442 -13.02 -11.89 11.69
CA THR A 442 -12.67 -10.62 12.36
C THR A 442 -12.00 -10.91 13.70
N ILE A 443 -10.94 -10.17 14.00
CA ILE A 443 -10.23 -10.21 15.27
C ILE A 443 -10.14 -8.76 15.77
N THR A 444 -10.52 -8.52 17.02
CA THR A 444 -10.30 -7.23 17.67
C THR A 444 -9.41 -7.46 18.86
N TYR A 445 -8.28 -6.76 18.92
CA TYR A 445 -7.39 -6.75 20.06
C TYR A 445 -7.20 -5.33 20.58
N ARG A 446 -6.85 -5.21 21.86
CA ARG A 446 -6.74 -3.92 22.54
C ARG A 446 -5.33 -3.60 22.90
N LEU A 447 -4.94 -2.38 22.57
CA LEU A 447 -3.69 -1.77 22.99
C LEU A 447 -3.96 -0.64 23.98
N ARG A 448 -2.98 -0.33 24.82
CA ARG A 448 -3.06 0.75 25.80
C ARG A 448 -1.81 1.61 25.75
N THR A 449 -1.99 2.93 25.81
CA THR A 449 -0.87 3.88 25.96
C THR A 449 -0.27 3.77 27.37
N PRO A 450 1.00 4.20 27.57
CA PRO A 450 1.58 4.25 28.90
C PRO A 450 0.80 5.21 29.82
N ASP A 451 0.97 5.04 31.13
CA ASP A 451 0.55 6.07 32.08
C ASP A 451 1.63 7.14 32.25
N GLU A 452 1.27 8.33 32.76
CA GLU A 452 2.18 9.47 32.98
C GLU A 452 3.41 9.13 33.84
N SER A 453 3.31 8.13 34.72
CA SER A 453 4.42 7.71 35.57
C SER A 453 5.37 6.70 34.94
N ASP A 454 5.01 6.17 33.76
CA ASP A 454 5.79 5.18 33.05
C ASP A 454 6.97 5.84 32.36
N THR A 455 8.18 5.32 32.61
CA THR A 455 9.42 5.76 31.95
C THR A 455 9.36 5.66 30.43
N LEU A 456 8.49 4.80 29.88
CA LEU A 456 8.30 4.67 28.44
C LEU A 456 7.79 5.96 27.80
N THR A 457 7.04 6.80 28.55
CA THR A 457 6.56 8.11 28.08
C THR A 457 7.70 9.03 27.61
N GLU A 458 8.86 8.98 28.27
CA GLU A 458 10.05 9.77 27.93
C GLU A 458 10.66 9.39 26.56
N THR A 459 10.32 8.21 26.03
CA THR A 459 10.87 7.67 24.78
C THR A 459 9.92 7.78 23.59
N ILE A 460 8.76 8.44 23.74
CA ILE A 460 7.74 8.49 22.69
C ILE A 460 8.27 8.98 21.34
N ASP A 461 9.26 9.87 21.35
CA ASP A 461 9.90 10.42 20.15
C ASP A 461 10.54 9.36 19.25
N ASP A 462 10.99 8.24 19.83
CA ASP A 462 11.57 7.13 19.07
C ASP A 462 10.51 6.37 18.25
N TYR A 463 9.22 6.58 18.55
CA TYR A 463 8.08 5.90 17.95
C TYR A 463 7.23 6.79 17.04
N LEU A 464 7.56 8.08 16.92
CA LEU A 464 6.76 9.06 16.19
C LEU A 464 7.31 9.33 14.80
N SER A 465 6.43 9.30 13.80
CA SER A 465 6.65 9.87 12.48
C SER A 465 6.07 11.28 12.40
N GLY A 466 6.81 12.20 11.78
CA GLY A 466 6.40 13.60 11.64
C GLY A 466 6.07 14.31 12.97
N GLY A 467 6.61 13.82 14.08
CA GLY A 467 6.45 14.36 15.44
C GLY A 467 5.08 14.16 16.08
N LYS A 468 4.15 13.44 15.46
CA LYS A 468 2.77 13.27 15.96
C LYS A 468 2.05 11.99 15.54
N PHE A 469 2.57 11.23 14.57
CA PHE A 469 1.93 10.01 14.11
C PHE A 469 2.62 8.80 14.74
N LEU A 470 1.85 7.96 15.41
CA LEU A 470 2.33 6.70 15.98
C LEU A 470 1.70 5.54 15.22
N ARG A 471 2.52 4.57 14.80
CA ARG A 471 2.02 3.31 14.23
C ARG A 471 1.66 2.39 15.39
N PRO A 472 0.39 2.01 15.59
CA PRO A 472 0.04 1.09 16.66
C PRO A 472 0.51 -0.34 16.37
N SER A 473 0.45 -0.79 15.10
CA SER A 473 0.97 -2.09 14.67
C SER A 473 1.33 -2.14 13.18
N THR A 474 2.27 -3.00 12.80
CA THR A 474 2.44 -3.51 11.43
C THR A 474 2.02 -4.98 11.37
N GLY A 475 1.70 -5.47 10.17
CA GLY A 475 1.01 -6.74 10.01
C GLY A 475 1.58 -7.59 8.90
N THR A 476 1.59 -8.90 9.08
CA THR A 476 1.94 -9.85 8.04
C THR A 476 1.06 -11.09 8.14
N ALA A 477 0.47 -11.49 7.01
CA ALA A 477 -0.24 -12.74 6.87
C ALA A 477 0.58 -13.70 6.00
N TYR A 478 0.84 -14.89 6.51
CA TYR A 478 1.42 -16.01 5.76
C TYR A 478 0.36 -17.05 5.54
N TYR A 479 0.29 -17.65 4.35
CA TYR A 479 -0.66 -18.73 4.08
C TYR A 479 -0.22 -19.59 2.90
N THR A 480 -0.84 -20.75 2.73
CA THR A 480 -0.69 -21.57 1.53
C THR A 480 -1.99 -21.58 0.74
N ASP A 481 -1.91 -21.32 -0.57
CA ASP A 481 -3.06 -21.32 -1.45
C ASP A 481 -3.30 -22.67 -2.16
N SER A 482 -4.37 -22.73 -2.95
CA SER A 482 -4.75 -23.93 -3.71
C SER A 482 -3.81 -24.28 -4.85
N ASP A 483 -2.95 -23.36 -5.29
CA ASP A 483 -1.94 -23.59 -6.33
C ASP A 483 -0.63 -24.08 -5.70
N GLY A 484 -0.60 -24.26 -4.37
CA GLY A 484 0.55 -24.72 -3.59
C GLY A 484 1.52 -23.61 -3.20
N ASN A 485 1.17 -22.35 -3.44
CA ASN A 485 2.06 -21.22 -3.18
C ASN A 485 2.05 -20.86 -1.70
N ASN A 486 3.23 -20.69 -1.12
CA ASN A 486 3.43 -20.00 0.13
C ASN A 486 3.38 -18.51 -0.16
N ASP A 487 2.36 -17.83 0.33
CA ASP A 487 2.16 -16.41 0.09
C ASP A 487 2.37 -15.60 1.37
N MET A 488 2.73 -14.33 1.20
CA MET A 488 2.90 -13.38 2.28
C MET A 488 2.33 -12.02 1.89
N GLU A 489 1.28 -11.61 2.60
CA GLU A 489 0.69 -10.27 2.49
C GLU A 489 1.17 -9.40 3.65
N TYR A 490 1.86 -8.30 3.33
CA TYR A 490 2.38 -7.34 4.32
C TYR A 490 1.52 -6.07 4.37
N ARG A 491 1.36 -5.48 5.56
CA ARG A 491 0.60 -4.24 5.79
C ARG A 491 1.36 -3.25 6.71
N TYR A 492 1.70 -2.06 6.21
CA TYR A 492 2.46 -1.02 6.94
C TYR A 492 1.60 0.06 7.62
N ASP A 493 0.41 0.35 7.13
CA ASP A 493 -0.16 1.71 7.19
C ASP A 493 -1.28 1.94 8.21
N LEU A 494 -1.20 1.28 9.37
CA LEU A 494 -2.05 1.68 10.49
C LEU A 494 -1.43 2.87 11.22
N TRP A 495 -2.21 3.93 11.43
CA TRP A 495 -1.75 5.17 12.05
C TRP A 495 -2.71 5.71 13.10
N THR A 496 -2.14 6.24 14.17
CA THR A 496 -2.84 7.02 15.20
C THR A 496 -2.20 8.40 15.32
N ILE A 497 -2.99 9.41 15.68
CA ILE A 497 -2.46 10.73 16.06
C ILE A 497 -2.28 10.78 17.56
N VAL A 498 -1.08 11.10 18.00
CA VAL A 498 -0.78 11.29 19.41
C VAL A 498 -1.19 12.69 19.85
N LEU A 499 -1.94 12.74 20.94
CA LEU A 499 -2.30 13.95 21.67
C LEU A 499 -1.42 14.06 22.91
N PHE A 500 -0.66 15.13 23.01
CA PHE A 500 0.13 15.41 24.22
C PHE A 500 -0.74 16.20 25.19
N GLN A 501 -0.62 15.92 26.48
CA GLN A 501 -1.19 16.77 27.52
C GLN A 501 -0.68 18.19 27.36
N ALA A 502 -1.44 19.18 27.81
CA ALA A 502 -1.01 20.57 27.74
C ALA A 502 -0.14 20.93 28.95
N HIS A 503 1.12 21.30 28.72
CA HIS A 503 2.00 21.85 29.74
C HIS A 503 1.98 23.38 29.62
N ILE A 504 1.06 23.99 30.37
CA ILE A 504 0.89 25.44 30.39
C ILE A 504 1.84 26.05 31.41
N ILE A 505 2.83 26.80 30.93
CA ILE A 505 3.62 27.69 31.77
C ILE A 505 2.98 29.06 31.72
N ALA A 506 2.66 29.58 32.90
CA ALA A 506 2.00 30.86 33.07
C ALA A 506 2.88 31.78 33.91
N ASP A 507 3.17 32.96 33.39
CA ASP A 507 3.82 34.03 34.13
C ASP A 507 2.85 35.19 34.36
N ALA A 508 2.66 35.54 35.64
CA ALA A 508 1.74 36.59 36.07
C ALA A 508 2.53 37.85 36.40
N ASP A 509 2.39 38.86 35.55
CA ASP A 509 3.10 40.13 35.72
C ASP A 509 2.17 41.24 36.23
N LEU A 510 2.73 42.07 37.11
CA LEU A 510 2.09 43.29 37.58
C LEU A 510 2.92 44.50 37.15
N ASN A 511 2.36 45.30 36.25
CA ASN A 511 3.02 46.47 35.68
C ASN A 511 2.40 47.75 36.24
N TRP A 512 3.12 48.39 37.15
CA TRP A 512 2.76 49.70 37.71
C TRP A 512 2.97 50.79 36.66
N LYS A 513 1.91 51.57 36.38
CA LYS A 513 1.98 52.71 35.48
C LYS A 513 1.96 53.99 36.29
N ASN A 514 3.11 54.64 36.40
CA ASN A 514 3.27 55.84 37.23
C ASN A 514 2.87 57.13 36.48
N ILE A 515 1.64 57.17 35.94
CA ILE A 515 1.18 58.22 35.01
C ILE A 515 0.31 59.28 35.70
N LEU A 516 -0.18 59.04 36.93
CA LEU A 516 -1.13 59.91 37.63
C LEU A 516 -0.67 60.37 39.04
N GLY A 517 0.61 60.19 39.39
CA GLY A 517 1.19 60.57 40.69
C GLY A 517 0.88 59.58 41.83
N GLU A 518 1.34 59.89 43.06
CA GLU A 518 1.29 58.98 44.22
C GLU A 518 -0.13 58.60 44.69
N TYR A 519 -1.15 59.36 44.29
CA TYR A 519 -2.52 59.22 44.82
C TYR A 519 -3.42 58.30 43.98
N TYR A 520 -3.07 58.04 42.71
CA TYR A 520 -3.78 57.11 41.83
C TYR A 520 -2.76 56.33 41.00
N GLN A 521 -2.50 55.08 41.36
CA GLN A 521 -1.58 54.23 40.60
C GLN A 521 -2.36 53.21 39.78
N PRO A 522 -2.60 53.45 38.48
CA PRO A 522 -3.10 52.39 37.61
C PRO A 522 -2.06 51.28 37.52
N PHE A 523 -2.50 50.06 37.75
CA PHE A 523 -1.69 48.86 37.54
C PHE A 523 -2.38 47.97 36.50
N LYS A 524 -1.59 47.35 35.64
CA LYS A 524 -2.08 46.30 34.75
C LYS A 524 -1.60 44.96 35.30
N ILE A 525 -2.53 44.05 35.52
CA ILE A 525 -2.24 42.64 35.70
C ILE A 525 -2.41 42.01 34.32
N PHE A 526 -1.40 41.29 33.87
CA PHE A 526 -1.52 40.45 32.69
C PHE A 526 -0.81 39.14 32.96
N MET A 527 -1.28 38.10 32.28
CA MET A 527 -0.65 36.80 32.32
C MET A 527 -0.26 36.42 30.91
N THR A 528 0.97 35.94 30.76
CA THR A 528 1.40 35.28 29.54
C THR A 528 1.33 33.79 29.80
N CYS A 529 0.43 33.10 29.10
CA CYS A 529 0.37 31.65 29.09
C CYS A 529 1.04 31.16 27.82
N GLU A 530 1.92 30.17 27.96
CA GLU A 530 2.53 29.47 26.85
C GLU A 530 2.34 27.97 27.05
N ASN A 531 1.75 27.31 26.05
CA ASN A 531 1.76 25.86 26.00
C ASN A 531 3.14 25.42 25.49
N LYS A 532 3.87 24.65 26.29
CA LYS A 532 5.18 24.12 25.92
C LYS A 532 5.10 22.82 25.11
N GLU A 533 3.88 22.36 24.81
CA GLU A 533 3.62 21.07 24.19
C GLU A 533 3.29 21.18 22.70
N ARG A 534 3.41 20.04 22.02
CA ARG A 534 3.32 19.92 20.56
C ARG A 534 1.89 20.03 20.04
N THR A 535 0.90 19.71 20.86
CA THR A 535 -0.53 19.75 20.54
C THR A 535 -1.21 20.92 21.22
N SER A 536 -2.18 21.53 20.54
CA SER A 536 -2.95 22.65 21.09
C SER A 536 -3.69 22.25 22.37
N ALA A 537 -3.76 23.16 23.32
CA ALA A 537 -4.47 22.97 24.58
C ALA A 537 -5.97 23.23 24.40
N LEU A 538 -6.72 22.21 23.98
CA LEU A 538 -8.11 22.36 23.48
C LEU A 538 -9.17 22.62 24.58
N ASN A 539 -8.87 22.37 25.86
CA ASN A 539 -9.82 22.48 26.97
C ASN A 539 -9.31 23.33 28.15
N THR A 540 -8.35 24.23 27.93
CA THR A 540 -7.75 25.01 29.01
C THR A 540 -8.64 26.17 29.44
N LYS A 541 -9.19 26.08 30.66
CA LYS A 541 -9.83 27.21 31.33
C LYS A 541 -8.89 27.80 32.37
N TYR A 542 -8.49 29.05 32.17
CA TYR A 542 -7.70 29.78 33.14
C TYR A 542 -8.59 30.66 34.04
N VAL A 543 -8.35 30.62 35.35
CA VAL A 543 -9.01 31.49 36.33
C VAL A 543 -7.94 32.08 37.25
N GLN A 544 -7.76 33.41 37.20
CA GLN A 544 -6.90 34.14 38.12
C GLN A 544 -7.72 34.66 39.30
N TYR A 545 -7.31 34.28 40.52
CA TYR A 545 -7.81 34.94 41.73
C TYR A 545 -6.80 35.99 42.16
N ILE A 546 -7.23 37.26 42.17
CA ILE A 546 -6.39 38.38 42.59
C ILE A 546 -6.87 38.82 43.98
N PRO A 547 -6.12 38.56 45.06
CA PRO A 547 -6.43 39.12 46.36
C PRO A 547 -6.10 40.62 46.35
N ILE A 548 -7.08 41.46 46.68
CA ILE A 548 -6.93 42.92 46.66
C ILE A 548 -7.23 43.46 48.06
N ASP A 549 -6.23 44.08 48.69
CA ASP A 549 -6.35 44.73 50.01
C ASP A 549 -6.81 46.20 49.94
N VAL A 550 -7.17 46.67 48.74
CA VAL A 550 -7.64 48.03 48.45
C VAL A 550 -9.02 48.03 47.78
N PRO A 551 -9.94 48.95 48.15
CA PRO A 551 -11.25 49.00 47.52
C PRO A 551 -11.16 49.33 46.03
N ILE A 552 -11.70 48.45 45.18
CA ILE A 552 -11.80 48.67 43.74
C ILE A 552 -12.83 49.78 43.48
N TYR A 553 -12.37 50.93 43.00
CA TYR A 553 -13.26 52.06 42.72
C TYR A 553 -13.98 51.93 41.36
N TRP A 554 -13.41 51.16 40.41
CA TRP A 554 -13.98 50.93 39.07
C TRP A 554 -13.25 49.75 38.37
N VAL A 555 -14.00 48.89 37.66
CA VAL A 555 -13.50 47.93 36.66
C VAL A 555 -14.14 48.33 35.32
N ASP A 556 -13.35 48.51 34.28
CA ASP A 556 -13.86 48.94 32.97
C ASP A 556 -13.65 47.84 31.93
N ASP A 557 -14.71 47.50 31.20
CA ASP A 557 -14.67 46.54 30.10
C ASP A 557 -14.36 47.32 28.81
N GLU A 558 -13.08 47.35 28.43
CA GLU A 558 -12.54 47.83 27.13
C GLU A 558 -13.28 48.98 26.41
N VAL A 559 -13.18 50.25 26.86
CA VAL A 559 -13.36 51.44 25.98
C VAL A 559 -12.48 52.62 26.45
N ILE A 560 -11.97 53.41 25.50
CA ILE A 560 -11.12 54.61 25.69
C ILE A 560 -11.61 55.50 26.86
N PRO A 561 -10.75 55.85 27.84
CA PRO A 561 -11.20 56.52 29.06
C PRO A 561 -11.56 58.00 28.82
N ILE A 562 -12.80 58.37 29.12
CA ILE A 562 -13.22 59.77 29.28
C ILE A 562 -13.09 60.14 30.75
N ILE A 563 -12.20 61.08 31.08
CA ILE A 563 -11.91 61.45 32.47
C ILE A 563 -12.78 62.65 32.87
N ARG A 564 -13.47 62.56 34.01
CA ARG A 564 -14.15 63.70 34.63
C ARG A 564 -13.19 64.43 35.56
N THR A 565 -12.85 65.67 35.23
CA THR A 565 -11.99 66.50 36.08
C THR A 565 -12.72 66.97 37.35
N PRO A 566 -12.02 67.37 38.42
CA PRO A 566 -12.62 67.82 39.69
C PRO A 566 -13.59 69.01 39.57
N GLY A 567 -13.57 69.75 38.45
CA GLY A 567 -14.53 70.81 38.13
C GLY A 567 -15.78 70.34 37.36
N GLY A 568 -15.93 69.04 37.12
CA GLY A 568 -17.11 68.43 36.51
C GLY A 568 -17.13 68.33 34.99
N ARG A 569 -16.05 68.72 34.27
CA ARG A 569 -15.95 68.54 32.80
C ARG A 569 -15.31 67.21 32.44
N PHE A 570 -15.87 66.57 31.40
CA PHE A 570 -15.34 65.35 30.79
C PHE A 570 -14.35 65.70 29.66
N VAL A 571 -13.19 65.06 29.66
CA VAL A 571 -12.14 65.25 28.64
C VAL A 571 -11.81 63.90 28.00
N ASP A 572 -11.77 63.90 26.67
CA ASP A 572 -11.36 62.76 25.83
C ASP A 572 -9.85 62.83 25.59
N VAL A 573 -9.11 61.80 25.99
CA VAL A 573 -7.64 61.83 26.14
C VAL A 573 -6.91 61.77 24.78
N LEU A 574 -7.61 61.53 23.66
CA LEU A 574 -7.01 61.45 22.32
C LEU A 574 -7.33 62.63 21.39
N ARG A 575 -8.16 63.60 21.79
CA ARG A 575 -8.25 64.89 21.09
C ARG A 575 -7.48 65.95 21.87
N GLY A 576 -6.19 66.05 21.57
CA GLY A 576 -5.41 67.25 21.92
C GLY A 576 -6.19 68.49 21.49
N THR A 577 -6.35 69.44 22.41
CA THR A 577 -6.83 70.77 22.06
C THR A 577 -5.88 71.38 21.03
N ALA A 578 -6.44 71.93 19.95
CA ALA A 578 -5.72 72.83 19.05
C ALA A 578 -5.05 73.98 19.80
#